data_AF-A0A7S2HEL8-F1
#
_entry.id   AF-A0A7S2HEL8-F1
#
_cell.length_a   1.000
_cell.length_b   1.000
_cell.length_c   1.000
_cell.angle_alpha   90.00
_cell.angle_beta   90.00
_cell.angle_gamma   90.00
#
_symmetry.space_group_name_H-M   'P 1'
#
loop_
_entity.id
_entity.type
_entity.pdbx_description
1 polymer ?
#
loop_
_entity_poly.entity_id
_entity_poly.type
_entity_poly.pdbx_seq_one_letter_code
_entity_poly.pdbx_strand_id
1 'polypeptide(L)'
;VKSLLLSSGGAHTRRRAPGVVLGLAYLALGVAFAYTLYLTWQKFPLWPLKPNSAAWAYAWLVQTVWDYYAGALCLCGIAIATEGVVVGSLWSLGILALGSSFSCLFVATRLFRKGTMALRSM
;
A
#
# COMPACT_ATOMS: atom_id res chain seq x y z
N VAL A 1 36.13 -11.68 41.20
CA VAL A 1 34.82 -12.37 41.08
C VAL A 1 33.65 -11.50 41.58
N LYS A 2 33.68 -10.17 41.42
CA LYS A 2 32.57 -9.29 41.87
C LYS A 2 32.30 -8.07 40.97
N SER A 3 32.75 -8.10 39.71
CA SER A 3 32.63 -6.96 38.78
C SER A 3 31.97 -7.28 37.44
N LEU A 4 31.26 -8.40 37.30
CA LEU A 4 30.71 -8.86 36.00
C LEU A 4 29.24 -9.29 36.04
N LEU A 5 28.46 -8.89 37.06
CA LEU A 5 27.04 -9.26 37.21
C LEU A 5 26.15 -8.06 37.58
N LEU A 6 26.14 -7.05 36.73
CA LEU A 6 25.04 -6.08 36.59
C LEU A 6 24.85 -5.88 35.06
N SER A 7 24.42 -6.91 34.33
CA SER A 7 23.00 -7.18 34.08
C SER A 7 22.25 -5.87 33.83
N SER A 8 22.39 -5.29 32.63
CA SER A 8 21.52 -5.59 31.48
C SER A 8 20.04 -5.53 31.86
N GLY A 9 19.56 -4.33 32.22
CA GLY A 9 18.15 -4.06 32.54
C GLY A 9 17.62 -2.77 31.89
N GLY A 10 18.24 -2.33 30.79
CA GLY A 10 17.96 -1.03 30.16
C GLY A 10 17.08 -1.15 28.92
N ALA A 11 15.77 -1.00 29.10
CA ALA A 11 14.84 -0.40 28.15
C ALA A 11 14.84 -0.92 26.69
N HIS A 12 14.34 -2.15 26.48
CA HIS A 12 13.64 -2.48 25.23
C HIS A 12 12.24 -1.85 25.21
N THR A 13 12.15 -0.52 25.31
CA THR A 13 10.93 0.22 24.97
C THR A 13 10.82 0.19 23.46
N ARG A 14 10.26 -0.92 22.96
CA ARG A 14 9.93 -1.19 21.55
C ARG A 14 9.30 0.05 20.92
N ARG A 15 9.91 0.54 19.84
CA ARG A 15 9.34 1.47 18.84
C ARG A 15 8.10 0.86 18.14
N ARG A 16 7.03 0.55 18.87
CA ARG A 16 5.78 -0.05 18.32
C ARG A 16 4.79 0.99 17.78
N ALA A 17 4.83 2.23 18.28
CA ALA A 17 3.89 3.29 17.92
C ALA A 17 3.80 3.61 16.40
N PRO A 18 4.91 3.74 15.63
CA PRO A 18 4.79 4.15 14.23
C PRO A 18 4.11 3.10 13.34
N GLY A 19 4.26 1.81 13.67
CA GLY A 19 3.65 0.73 12.89
C GLY A 19 2.13 0.66 13.06
N VAL A 20 1.61 0.95 14.26
CA VAL A 20 0.17 0.96 14.52
C VAL A 20 -0.50 2.13 13.79
N VAL A 21 0.09 3.33 13.86
CA VAL A 21 -0.44 4.51 13.16
C VAL A 21 -0.51 4.26 11.65
N LEU A 22 0.55 3.70 11.07
CA LEU A 22 0.58 3.39 9.64
C LEU A 22 -0.44 2.30 9.26
N GLY A 23 -0.59 1.27 10.09
CA GLY A 23 -1.62 0.24 9.91
C GLY A 23 -3.04 0.81 9.94
N LEU A 24 -3.33 1.72 10.89
CA LEU A 24 -4.61 2.42 10.96
C LEU A 24 -4.85 3.32 9.74
N ALA A 25 -3.81 3.97 9.22
CA ALA A 25 -3.93 4.79 8.01
C ALA A 25 -4.31 3.93 6.79
N TYR A 26 -3.68 2.77 6.60
CA TYR A 26 -4.05 1.83 5.52
C TYR A 26 -5.46 1.27 5.70
N LEU A 27 -5.84 0.95 6.94
CA LEU A 27 -7.21 0.51 7.25
C LEU A 27 -8.23 1.60 6.89
N ALA A 28 -7.98 2.83 7.32
CA ALA A 28 -8.85 3.98 7.03
C ALA A 28 -8.96 4.23 5.52
N LEU A 29 -7.86 4.10 4.77
CA LEU A 29 -7.86 4.22 3.31
C LEU A 29 -8.75 3.15 2.66
N GLY A 30 -8.64 1.89 3.10
CA GLY A 30 -9.47 0.79 2.61
C GLY A 30 -10.95 0.96 2.94
N VAL A 31 -11.27 1.36 4.17
CA VAL A 31 -12.65 1.64 4.60
C VAL A 31 -13.24 2.82 3.81
N ALA A 32 -12.47 3.89 3.62
CA ALA A 32 -12.90 5.05 2.84
C ALA A 32 -13.20 4.65 1.39
N PHE A 33 -12.34 3.84 0.76
CA PHE A 33 -12.58 3.33 -0.59
C PHE A 33 -13.84 2.44 -0.66
N ALA A 34 -13.98 1.49 0.25
CA ALA A 34 -15.14 0.60 0.26
C ALA A 34 -16.45 1.39 0.43
N TYR A 35 -16.44 2.41 1.28
CA TYR A 35 -17.58 3.30 1.48
C TYR A 35 -17.91 4.12 0.22
N THR A 36 -16.91 4.74 -0.44
CA THR A 36 -17.15 5.48 -1.68
C THR A 36 -17.60 4.57 -2.81
N LEU A 37 -17.04 3.37 -2.91
CA LEU A 37 -17.46 2.35 -3.88
C LEU A 37 -18.93 1.97 -3.69
N TYR A 38 -19.35 1.73 -2.44
CA TYR A 38 -20.73 1.43 -2.12
C TYR A 38 -21.67 2.58 -2.52
N LEU A 39 -21.32 3.83 -2.21
CA LEU A 39 -22.11 5.00 -2.61
C LEU A 39 -22.19 5.16 -4.13
N THR A 40 -21.07 4.96 -4.84
CA THR A 40 -21.02 5.01 -6.31
C THR A 40 -21.90 3.92 -6.90
N TRP A 41 -21.85 2.69 -6.36
CA TRP A 41 -22.68 1.58 -6.81
C TRP A 41 -24.17 1.89 -6.65
N GLN A 42 -24.59 2.41 -5.50
CA GLN A 42 -26.01 2.74 -5.24
C GLN A 42 -26.53 3.82 -6.20
N LYS A 43 -25.71 4.83 -6.53
CA LYS A 43 -26.09 5.94 -7.42
C LYS A 43 -25.97 5.60 -8.91
N PHE A 44 -24.95 4.83 -9.27
CA PHE A 44 -24.58 4.50 -10.64
C PHE A 44 -24.40 2.98 -10.76
N PRO A 45 -25.48 2.18 -10.70
CA PRO A 45 -25.38 0.73 -10.75
C PRO A 45 -24.64 0.26 -12.02
N LEU A 46 -23.83 -0.78 -11.90
CA LEU A 46 -23.10 -1.37 -13.02
C LEU A 46 -24.03 -2.02 -14.05
N TRP A 47 -25.20 -2.48 -13.60
CA TRP A 47 -26.17 -3.14 -14.46
C TRP A 47 -27.56 -2.49 -14.38
N PRO A 48 -28.22 -2.22 -15.52
CA PRO A 48 -27.69 -2.31 -16.89
C PRO A 48 -26.62 -1.24 -17.17
N LEU A 49 -25.64 -1.56 -18.02
CA LEU A 49 -24.57 -0.62 -18.41
C LEU A 49 -25.16 0.62 -19.09
N LYS A 50 -24.64 1.81 -18.75
CA LYS A 50 -25.08 3.10 -19.30
C LYS A 50 -23.94 3.82 -20.04
N PRO A 51 -23.41 3.27 -21.15
CA PRO A 51 -22.26 3.85 -21.86
C PRO A 51 -22.53 5.24 -22.44
N ASN A 52 -23.80 5.56 -22.72
CA ASN A 52 -24.21 6.87 -23.24
C ASN A 52 -24.34 7.95 -22.14
N SER A 53 -24.16 7.60 -20.86
CA SER A 53 -24.23 8.55 -19.75
C SER A 53 -22.82 8.97 -19.33
N ALA A 54 -22.47 10.22 -19.66
CA ALA A 54 -21.19 10.81 -19.24
C ALA A 54 -21.04 10.83 -17.71
N ALA A 55 -22.13 11.08 -16.97
CA ALA A 55 -22.10 11.07 -15.51
C ALA A 55 -21.80 9.69 -14.93
N TRP A 56 -22.39 8.63 -15.51
CA TRP A 56 -22.10 7.25 -15.12
C TRP A 56 -20.65 6.88 -15.42
N ALA A 57 -20.17 7.17 -16.64
CA ALA A 57 -18.80 6.86 -17.04
C ALA A 57 -17.77 7.62 -16.18
N TYR A 58 -18.02 8.91 -15.91
CA TYR A 58 -17.15 9.72 -15.06
C TYR A 58 -17.07 9.18 -13.62
N ALA A 59 -18.21 8.79 -13.02
CA ALA A 59 -18.23 8.24 -11.67
C ALA A 59 -17.39 6.95 -11.56
N TRP A 60 -17.52 6.05 -12.52
CA TRP A 60 -16.74 4.81 -12.54
C TRP A 60 -15.26 5.04 -12.89
N LEU A 61 -14.94 6.03 -13.73
CA LEU A 61 -13.57 6.44 -14.00
C LEU A 61 -12.89 6.95 -12.73
N VAL A 62 -13.53 7.85 -11.99
CA VAL A 62 -13.02 8.36 -10.70
C VAL A 62 -12.83 7.20 -9.72
N GLN A 63 -13.78 6.27 -9.65
CA GLN A 63 -13.67 5.12 -8.76
C GLN A 63 -12.49 4.22 -9.12
N THR A 64 -12.21 4.04 -10.41
CA THR A 64 -11.07 3.25 -10.91
C THR A 64 -9.74 3.93 -10.61
N VAL A 65 -9.67 5.26 -10.76
CA VAL A 65 -8.49 6.04 -10.38
C VAL A 65 -8.22 5.91 -8.88
N TRP A 66 -9.27 6.01 -8.06
CA TRP A 66 -9.12 5.83 -6.61
C TRP A 66 -8.69 4.42 -6.23
N ASP A 67 -9.26 3.38 -6.83
CA ASP A 67 -8.88 1.97 -6.63
C ASP A 67 -7.39 1.77 -6.91
N TYR A 68 -6.94 2.29 -8.05
CA TYR A 68 -5.53 2.25 -8.44
C TYR A 68 -4.64 2.95 -7.40
N TYR A 69 -4.95 4.17 -6.96
CA TYR A 69 -4.12 4.87 -5.98
C TYR A 69 -4.15 4.23 -4.59
N ALA A 70 -5.29 3.70 -4.16
CA ALA A 70 -5.40 2.96 -2.90
C ALA A 70 -4.47 1.74 -2.90
N GLY A 71 -4.49 0.95 -3.97
CA GLY A 71 -3.58 -0.19 -4.16
C GLY A 71 -2.11 0.24 -4.31
N ALA A 72 -1.84 1.31 -5.07
CA ALA A 72 -0.51 1.83 -5.30
C ALA A 72 0.17 2.28 -4.00
N LEU A 73 -0.56 2.97 -3.10
CA LEU A 73 -0.04 3.40 -1.80
C LEU A 73 0.32 2.23 -0.88
N CYS A 74 -0.44 1.13 -0.93
CA CYS A 74 -0.10 -0.12 -0.25
C CYS A 74 1.23 -0.68 -0.79
N LEU A 75 1.39 -0.73 -2.10
CA LEU A 75 2.62 -1.23 -2.73
C LEU A 75 3.83 -0.31 -2.46
N CYS A 76 3.64 1.01 -2.42
CA CYS A 76 4.67 1.97 -2.03
C CYS A 76 5.17 1.71 -0.60
N GLY A 77 4.25 1.42 0.33
CA GLY A 77 4.60 1.01 1.69
C GLY A 77 5.48 -0.23 1.72
N ILE A 78 5.15 -1.24 0.91
CA ILE A 78 5.95 -2.46 0.76
C ILE A 78 7.33 -2.14 0.17
N ALA A 79 7.40 -1.30 -0.86
CA ALA A 79 8.67 -0.92 -1.50
C ALA A 79 9.61 -0.22 -0.51
N ILE A 80 9.11 0.78 0.23
CA ILE A 80 9.87 1.50 1.27
C ILE A 80 10.31 0.56 2.39
N ALA A 81 9.40 -0.29 2.87
CA ALA A 81 9.70 -1.22 3.96
C ALA A 81 10.75 -2.28 3.60
N THR A 82 10.89 -2.61 2.31
CA THR A 82 11.69 -3.77 1.88
C THR A 82 12.94 -3.44 1.08
N GLU A 83 13.02 -2.27 0.44
CA GLU A 83 14.21 -1.80 -0.29
C GLU A 83 14.89 -0.59 0.40
N GLY A 84 14.36 -0.14 1.54
CA GLY A 84 14.84 1.03 2.27
C GLY A 84 14.26 2.34 1.74
N VAL A 85 14.45 3.42 2.49
CA VAL A 85 13.76 4.71 2.26
C VAL A 85 14.07 5.29 0.88
N VAL A 86 15.34 5.32 0.47
CA VAL A 86 15.76 5.96 -0.80
C VAL A 86 15.26 5.17 -2.00
N VAL A 87 15.64 3.89 -2.10
CA VAL A 87 15.29 3.04 -3.25
C VAL A 87 13.79 2.78 -3.30
N GLY A 88 13.16 2.55 -2.14
CA GLY A 88 11.71 2.40 -2.04
C GLY A 88 10.95 3.67 -2.44
N SER A 89 11.47 4.87 -2.15
CA SER A 89 10.86 6.13 -2.62
C SER A 89 10.95 6.26 -4.14
N LEU A 90 12.07 5.88 -4.76
CA LEU A 90 12.20 5.88 -6.23
C LEU A 90 11.19 4.92 -6.89
N TRP A 91 11.04 3.71 -6.35
CA TRP A 91 9.99 2.79 -6.80
C TRP A 91 8.60 3.36 -6.60
N SER A 92 8.35 4.00 -5.47
CA SER A 92 7.05 4.61 -5.15
C SER A 92 6.70 5.73 -6.13
N LEU A 93 7.65 6.61 -6.45
CA LEU A 93 7.47 7.67 -7.44
C LEU A 93 7.15 7.08 -8.83
N GLY A 94 7.90 6.06 -9.25
CA GLY A 94 7.64 5.37 -10.50
C GLY A 94 6.26 4.70 -10.55
N ILE A 95 5.87 4.03 -9.46
CA ILE A 95 4.54 3.41 -9.31
C ILE A 95 3.46 4.48 -9.46
N LEU A 96 3.54 5.58 -8.69
CA LEU A 96 2.51 6.63 -8.66
C LEU A 96 2.40 7.43 -9.97
N ALA A 97 3.49 7.56 -10.73
CA ALA A 97 3.53 8.32 -11.98
C ALA A 97 3.19 7.47 -13.22
N LEU A 98 3.69 6.23 -13.27
CA LEU A 98 3.62 5.38 -14.47
C LEU A 98 2.63 4.22 -14.34
N GLY A 99 1.97 4.07 -13.20
CA GLY A 99 0.89 3.10 -13.09
C GLY A 99 1.35 1.66 -12.84
N SER A 100 0.51 0.75 -13.31
CA SER A 100 0.70 -0.70 -13.19
C SER A 100 1.99 -1.20 -13.85
N SER A 101 2.47 -0.55 -14.92
CA SER A 101 3.71 -0.92 -15.60
C SER A 101 4.92 -0.94 -14.64
N PHE A 102 5.05 0.09 -13.80
CA PHE A 102 6.14 0.16 -12.82
C PHE A 102 5.90 -0.73 -11.59
N SER A 103 4.64 -0.92 -11.18
CA SER A 103 4.29 -1.89 -10.15
C SER A 103 4.71 -3.31 -10.52
N CYS A 104 4.46 -3.72 -11.76
CA CYS A 104 4.87 -5.03 -12.29
C CYS A 104 6.39 -5.14 -12.34
N LEU A 105 7.08 -4.10 -12.80
CA LEU A 105 8.54 -4.08 -12.84
C LEU A 105 9.16 -4.21 -11.44
N PHE A 106 8.61 -3.51 -10.44
CA PHE A 106 9.03 -3.65 -9.05
C PHE A 106 8.90 -5.08 -8.54
N VAL A 107 7.75 -5.73 -8.78
CA VAL A 107 7.52 -7.11 -8.34
C VAL A 107 8.44 -8.09 -9.08
N ALA A 108 8.60 -7.94 -10.39
CA ALA A 108 9.47 -8.80 -11.20
C ALA A 108 10.94 -8.67 -10.78
N THR A 109 11.45 -7.45 -10.64
CA THR A 109 12.85 -7.22 -10.19
C THR A 109 13.10 -7.78 -8.80
N ARG A 110 12.14 -7.66 -7.88
CA ARG A 110 12.21 -8.29 -6.56
C ARG A 110 12.27 -9.81 -6.66
N LEU A 111 11.40 -10.42 -7.49
CA LEU A 111 11.34 -11.86 -7.67
C LEU A 111 12.65 -12.40 -8.25
N PHE A 112 13.22 -11.73 -9.25
CA PHE A 112 14.50 -12.14 -9.84
C PHE A 112 15.68 -11.98 -8.88
N ARG A 113 15.68 -10.97 -8.01
CA ARG A 113 16.78 -10.73 -7.05
C ARG A 113 16.70 -11.60 -5.80
N LYS A 114 15.49 -11.85 -5.27
CA LYS A 114 15.29 -12.54 -3.99
C LYS A 114 14.80 -13.99 -4.17
N GLY A 115 14.37 -14.38 -5.36
CA GLY A 115 13.83 -15.72 -5.65
C GLY A 115 12.49 -16.01 -4.97
N THR A 116 11.89 -15.04 -4.29
CA THR A 116 10.65 -15.22 -3.52
C THR A 116 9.83 -13.94 -3.42
N MET A 117 8.51 -14.10 -3.31
CA MET A 117 7.58 -13.01 -2.98
C MET A 117 7.39 -12.83 -1.47
N ALA A 118 8.01 -13.66 -0.64
CA ALA A 118 7.90 -13.55 0.82
C ALA A 118 8.41 -12.17 1.29
N LEU A 119 7.57 -11.46 2.06
CA LEU A 119 7.94 -10.17 2.66
C LEU A 119 8.76 -10.35 3.95
N ARG A 120 8.70 -11.54 4.55
CA ARG A 120 9.47 -11.95 5.72
C ARG A 120 10.10 -13.31 5.42
N SER A 121 11.42 -13.42 5.47
CA SER A 121 12.10 -14.71 5.49
C SER A 121 11.85 -15.37 6.84
N MET A 122 11.46 -16.64 6.84
CA MET A 122 11.50 -17.48 8.04
C MET A 122 12.94 -17.84 8.36
#